data_AF-A0A962GPJ7-F1
#
_entry.id   AF-A0A962GPJ7-F1
#
_cell.length_a   1.000
_cell.length_b   1.000
_cell.length_c   1.000
_cell.angle_alpha   90.00
_cell.angle_beta   90.00
_cell.angle_gamma   90.00
#
_symmetry.space_group_name_H-M   'P 1'
#
loop_
_entity.id
_entity.type
_entity.pdbx_description
1 polymer ?
#
loop_
_entity_poly.entity_id
_entity_poly.type
_entity_poly.pdbx_seq_one_letter_code
_entity_poly.pdbx_strand_id
1 'polypeptide(L)'
;FPEGGTGDGSHVRVFHARIFQTALDAAVPIQPVALRYRVAGQYSPFVAFGDGESFMGNFLRLLGGPPIEAETHFLPLVADAGEGRRRLAETCRQRIAEVVQG
;
A
#
# COMPACT_ATOMS: atom_id res chain seq x y z
N PHE A 1 -7.56 -3.62 0.86
CA PHE A 1 -6.62 -2.58 0.41
C PHE A 1 -7.35 -1.44 -0.26
N PRO A 2 -7.07 -0.18 0.10
CA PRO A 2 -7.80 0.99 -0.38
C PRO A 2 -7.56 1.34 -1.85
N GLU A 3 -6.48 0.85 -2.47
CA GLU A 3 -6.14 1.09 -3.89
C GLU A 3 -6.98 0.31 -4.90
N GLY A 4 -7.79 -0.66 -4.46
CA GLY A 4 -8.68 -1.41 -5.35
C GLY A 4 -8.01 -2.46 -6.25
N GLY A 5 -6.72 -2.74 -6.08
CA GLY A 5 -5.98 -3.80 -6.77
C GLY A 5 -4.49 -3.79 -6.42
N THR A 6 -3.65 -4.44 -7.22
CA THR A 6 -2.18 -4.31 -7.23
C THR A 6 -1.75 -3.49 -8.46
N GLY A 7 -0.72 -2.66 -8.31
CA GLY A 7 -0.19 -1.81 -9.40
C GLY A 7 1.15 -2.37 -9.87
N ASP A 8 1.78 -1.67 -10.81
CA ASP A 8 3.14 -1.92 -11.29
C ASP A 8 4.23 -1.72 -10.20
N GLY A 9 3.81 -1.26 -9.02
CA GLY A 9 4.71 -0.96 -7.91
C GLY A 9 5.58 0.26 -8.17
N SER A 10 5.25 1.15 -9.12
CA SER A 10 6.02 2.39 -9.31
C SER A 10 5.55 3.51 -8.38
N HIS A 11 4.28 3.48 -7.96
CA HIS A 11 3.68 4.49 -7.09
C HIS A 11 2.48 3.95 -6.31
N VAL A 12 2.19 4.60 -5.19
CA VAL A 12 0.95 4.36 -4.41
C VAL A 12 -0.22 4.98 -5.16
N ARG A 13 -1.19 4.15 -5.57
CA ARG A 13 -2.37 4.64 -6.31
C ARG A 13 -3.34 5.41 -5.41
N VAL A 14 -4.33 6.04 -6.03
CA VAL A 14 -5.40 6.74 -5.33
C VAL A 14 -6.16 5.76 -4.44
N PHE A 15 -6.44 6.20 -3.21
CA PHE A 15 -7.23 5.42 -2.27
C PHE A 15 -8.72 5.67 -2.48
N HIS A 16 -9.50 4.60 -2.63
CA HIS A 16 -10.96 4.70 -2.71
C HIS A 16 -11.54 5.12 -1.36
N ALA A 17 -11.93 6.40 -1.26
CA ALA A 17 -12.48 7.00 -0.03
C ALA A 17 -13.70 6.25 0.55
N ARG A 18 -14.43 5.46 -0.25
CA ARG A 18 -15.56 4.65 0.25
C ARG A 18 -15.16 3.64 1.34
N ILE A 19 -13.93 3.13 1.30
CA ILE A 19 -13.44 2.16 2.30
C ILE A 19 -13.27 2.84 3.67
N PHE A 20 -12.90 4.12 3.66
CA PHE A 20 -12.69 4.94 4.86
C PHE A 20 -13.98 5.32 5.58
N GLN A 21 -15.15 5.13 4.94
CA GLN A 21 -16.45 5.36 5.59
C GLN A 21 -16.62 4.47 6.83
N THR A 22 -16.12 3.23 6.79
CA THR A 22 -16.22 2.29 7.90
C THR A 22 -15.57 2.80 9.19
N ALA A 23 -14.44 3.51 9.07
CA ALA A 23 -13.77 4.12 10.22
C ALA A 23 -14.54 5.31 10.79
N LEU A 24 -15.22 6.09 9.92
CA LEU A 24 -16.10 7.17 10.34
C LEU A 24 -17.33 6.63 11.08
N ASP A 25 -17.99 5.63 10.52
CA ASP A 25 -19.20 5.03 11.08
C ASP A 25 -18.94 4.41 12.46
N ALA A 26 -17.75 3.81 12.61
CA ALA A 26 -17.31 3.23 13.87
C ALA A 26 -16.67 4.24 14.84
N ALA A 27 -16.45 5.49 14.42
CA ALA A 27 -15.75 6.53 15.18
C ALA A 27 -14.36 6.08 15.71
N VAL A 28 -13.59 5.38 14.87
CA VAL A 28 -12.25 4.86 15.22
C VAL A 28 -11.16 5.49 14.36
N PRO A 29 -9.92 5.65 14.89
CA PRO A 29 -8.79 6.09 14.09
C PRO A 29 -8.36 5.01 13.11
N ILE A 30 -7.64 5.43 12.07
CA ILE A 30 -7.05 4.58 11.05
C ILE A 30 -5.55 4.42 11.33
N GLN A 31 -5.06 3.19 11.22
CA GLN A 31 -3.64 2.86 11.29
C GLN A 31 -3.11 2.66 9.86
N PRO A 32 -2.40 3.64 9.26
CA PRO A 32 -1.77 3.43 7.97
C PRO A 32 -0.58 2.49 8.14
N VAL A 33 -0.44 1.54 7.22
CA VAL A 33 0.69 0.61 7.18
C VAL A 33 1.25 0.62 5.78
N ALA A 34 2.53 0.97 5.64
CA ALA A 34 3.24 0.92 4.37
C ALA A 34 4.02 -0.39 4.25
N LEU A 35 3.96 -0.99 3.06
CA LEU A 35 4.75 -2.17 2.70
C LEU A 35 5.78 -1.76 1.67
N ARG A 36 7.06 -2.07 1.92
CA ARG A 36 8.17 -1.80 1.00
C ARG A 36 8.97 -3.06 0.78
N TYR A 37 9.27 -3.37 -0.48
CA TYR A 37 10.03 -4.56 -0.85
C TYR A 37 11.39 -4.18 -1.41
N ARG A 38 12.44 -4.89 -0.97
CA ARG A 38 13.80 -4.71 -1.48
C ARG A 38 14.35 -6.02 -2.00
N VAL A 39 15.18 -5.91 -3.02
CA VAL A 39 15.98 -7.00 -3.57
C VAL A 39 17.42 -6.53 -3.59
N ALA A 40 18.34 -7.34 -3.05
CA ALA A 40 19.75 -6.97 -2.89
C ALA A 40 19.94 -5.58 -2.22
N GLY A 41 19.12 -5.28 -1.22
CA GLY A 41 19.17 -4.00 -0.50
C GLY A 41 18.70 -2.79 -1.30
N GLN A 42 18.07 -2.94 -2.47
CA GLN A 42 17.51 -1.83 -3.26
C GLN A 42 16.01 -1.98 -3.48
N TYR A 43 15.32 -0.85 -3.65
CA TYR A 43 13.92 -0.86 -4.07
C TYR A 43 13.77 -1.64 -5.37
N SER A 44 12.79 -2.53 -5.44
CA SER A 44 12.59 -3.35 -6.62
C SER A 44 11.10 -3.56 -6.93
N PRO A 45 10.66 -3.28 -8.17
CA PRO A 45 9.32 -3.66 -8.62
C PRO A 45 9.20 -5.16 -8.88
N PHE A 46 10.24 -5.97 -8.59
CA PHE A 46 10.24 -7.41 -8.79
C PHE A 46 9.05 -8.11 -8.12
N VAL A 47 8.52 -7.58 -7.01
CA VAL A 47 7.37 -8.19 -6.32
C VAL A 47 6.02 -7.84 -6.97
N ALA A 48 5.98 -6.81 -7.81
CA ALA A 48 4.74 -6.39 -8.46
C ALA A 48 4.22 -7.46 -9.44
N PHE A 49 2.90 -7.49 -9.60
CA PHE A 49 2.25 -8.25 -10.67
C PHE A 49 2.48 -7.53 -11.99
N GLY A 50 3.02 -8.24 -12.98
CA GLY A 50 3.14 -7.72 -14.34
C GLY A 50 1.79 -7.61 -15.04
N ASP A 51 1.71 -6.78 -16.07
CA ASP A 51 0.52 -6.67 -16.91
C ASP A 51 0.19 -8.02 -17.57
N GLY A 52 -1.05 -8.49 -17.38
CA GLY A 52 -1.51 -9.78 -17.90
C GLY A 52 -0.88 -11.01 -17.21
N GLU A 53 -0.13 -10.82 -16.12
CA GLU A 53 0.52 -11.92 -15.41
C GLU A 53 -0.51 -12.75 -14.63
N SER A 54 -0.48 -14.08 -14.81
CA SER A 54 -1.30 -14.99 -14.01
C SER A 54 -0.73 -15.15 -12.60
N PHE A 55 -1.58 -15.47 -11.63
CA PHE A 55 -1.16 -15.77 -10.26
C PHE A 55 -0.05 -16.83 -10.20
N MET A 56 -0.20 -17.94 -10.93
CA MET A 56 0.80 -19.01 -10.93
C MET A 56 2.13 -18.55 -11.54
N GLY A 57 2.08 -17.74 -12.59
CA GLY A 57 3.28 -17.16 -13.22
C GLY A 57 4.03 -16.24 -12.25
N ASN A 58 3.32 -15.34 -11.57
CA ASN A 58 3.89 -14.47 -10.54
C ASN A 58 4.51 -15.29 -9.41
N PHE A 59 3.78 -16.27 -8.88
CA PHE A 59 4.24 -17.11 -7.78
C PHE A 59 5.53 -17.86 -8.08
N LEU A 60 5.62 -18.52 -9.24
CA LEU A 60 6.84 -19.24 -9.65
C LEU A 60 8.01 -18.29 -9.87
N ARG A 61 7.77 -17.10 -10.44
CA ARG A 61 8.80 -16.07 -10.63
C ARG A 61 9.35 -15.54 -9.30
N LEU A 62 8.50 -15.34 -8.30
CA LEU A 62 8.94 -14.92 -6.97
C LEU A 62 9.74 -16.01 -6.26
N LEU A 63 9.32 -17.29 -6.35
CA LEU A 63 10.05 -18.41 -5.76
C LEU A 63 11.41 -18.69 -6.41
N GLY A 64 11.52 -18.50 -7.73
CA GLY A 64 12.77 -18.64 -8.46
C GLY A 64 13.65 -17.39 -8.42
N GLY A 65 13.20 -16.32 -7.77
CA GLY A 65 13.87 -15.04 -7.70
C GLY A 65 14.97 -14.95 -6.62
N PRO A 66 15.70 -13.83 -6.59
CA PRO A 66 16.58 -13.51 -5.47
C PRO A 66 15.79 -13.33 -4.16
N PRO A 67 16.44 -13.41 -2.99
CA PRO A 67 15.81 -13.10 -1.71
C PRO A 67 15.16 -11.70 -1.72
N ILE A 68 13.95 -11.62 -1.18
CA ILE A 68 13.17 -10.39 -1.06
C ILE A 68 13.09 -10.02 0.41
N GLU A 69 13.48 -8.79 0.74
CA GLU A 69 13.26 -8.19 2.04
C GLU A 69 11.91 -7.44 2.03
N ALA A 70 10.97 -7.86 2.88
CA ALA A 70 9.70 -7.19 3.05
C ALA A 70 9.73 -6.36 4.33
N GLU A 71 9.60 -5.04 4.20
CA GLU A 71 9.53 -4.10 5.30
C GLU A 71 8.08 -3.70 5.57
N THR A 72 7.69 -3.68 6.84
CA THR A 72 6.39 -3.19 7.29
C THR A 72 6.58 -1.98 8.17
N HIS A 73 5.97 -0.85 7.78
CA HIS A 73 6.08 0.41 8.50
C HIS A 73 4.71 0.84 9.03
N PHE A 74 4.54 0.81 10.35
CA PHE A 74 3.35 1.34 11.02
C PHE A 74 3.49 2.85 11.17
N LEU A 75 2.60 3.61 10.55
CA LEU A 75 2.65 5.07 10.54
C LEU A 75 1.80 5.66 11.66
N PRO A 76 1.94 6.95 12.01
CA PRO A 76 1.08 7.53 13.04
C PRO A 76 -0.40 7.39 12.68
N LEU A 77 -1.24 7.16 13.70
CA LEU A 77 -2.70 7.06 13.55
C LEU A 77 -3.27 8.32 12.87
N VAL A 78 -4.36 8.14 12.13
CA VAL A 78 -5.12 9.20 11.47
C VAL A 78 -6.56 9.13 12.00
N ALA A 79 -6.94 10.10 12.81
CA ALA A 79 -8.32 10.28 13.26
C ALA A 79 -9.05 11.27 12.34
N ASP A 80 -10.37 11.18 12.28
CA ASP A 80 -11.17 12.22 11.60
C ASP A 80 -11.27 13.46 12.48
N ALA A 81 -10.93 14.61 11.92
CA ALA A 81 -11.10 15.92 12.55
C ALA A 81 -12.38 16.63 12.06
N GLY A 82 -13.35 15.87 11.53
CA GLY A 82 -14.57 16.39 10.90
C GLY A 82 -14.38 16.77 9.43
N GLU A 83 -13.30 16.33 8.79
CA GLU A 83 -12.99 16.59 7.38
C GLU A 83 -13.54 15.48 6.46
N GLY A 84 -13.95 14.35 7.05
CA GLY A 84 -14.63 13.26 6.38
C GLY A 84 -13.72 12.35 5.55
N ARG A 85 -14.34 11.34 4.93
CA ARG A 85 -13.65 10.16 4.39
C ARG A 85 -12.63 10.46 3.29
N ARG A 86 -12.86 11.51 2.50
CA ARG A 86 -11.95 11.89 1.41
C ARG A 86 -10.63 12.40 1.97
N ARG A 87 -10.68 13.19 3.04
CA ARG A 87 -9.47 13.70 3.69
C ARG A 87 -8.68 12.60 4.37
N LEU A 88 -9.36 11.71 5.08
CA LEU A 88 -8.73 10.53 5.68
C LEU A 88 -7.99 9.68 4.64
N ALA A 89 -8.66 9.40 3.52
CA ALA A 89 -8.08 8.61 2.44
C ALA A 89 -6.82 9.26 1.86
N GLU A 90 -6.87 10.56 1.57
CA GLU A 90 -5.72 11.28 1.03
C GLU A 90 -4.57 11.39 2.03
N THR A 91 -4.87 11.66 3.30
CA THR A 91 -3.85 11.74 4.36
C THR A 91 -3.12 10.41 4.55
N CYS A 92 -3.86 9.30 4.56
CA CYS A 92 -3.27 7.96 4.66
C CYS A 92 -2.42 7.63 3.42
N ARG A 93 -2.92 7.96 2.22
CA ARG A 93 -2.19 7.75 0.96
C ARG A 93 -0.87 8.51 0.96
N GLN A 94 -0.88 9.79 1.34
CA GLN A 94 0.31 10.64 1.38
C GLN A 94 1.37 10.07 2.33
N ARG A 95 1.00 9.74 3.57
CA ARG A 95 1.92 9.13 4.55
C ARG A 95 2.51 7.80 4.06
N ILE A 96 1.70 6.95 3.41
CA ILE A 96 2.20 5.69 2.85
C ILE A 96 3.13 5.94 1.66
N ALA A 97 2.81 6.89 0.78
CA ALA A 97 3.64 7.24 -0.37
C ALA A 97 5.03 7.75 0.05
N GLU A 98 5.10 8.58 1.09
CA GLU A 98 6.37 9.09 1.64
C GLU A 98 7.32 7.96 2.07
N VAL A 99 6.80 6.87 2.62
CA VAL A 99 7.61 5.73 3.07
C VAL A 99 7.97 4.78 1.92
N VAL A 100 7.06 4.59 0.97
CA VAL A 100 7.30 3.69 -0.17
C VAL A 100 8.27 4.33 -1.17
N GLN A 101 8.26 5.66 -1.30
CA GLN A 101 9.10 6.41 -2.26
C GLN A 101 10.40 6.96 -1.66
N GLY A 102 10.49 7.10 -0.33
CA GLY A 102 11.75 7.37 0.38
C GLY A 102 12.58 6.11 0.58
#